data_AF-A0A3D0XUV8-F1
#
_entry.id   AF-A0A3D0XUV8-F1
#
_cell.length_a   1.000
_cell.length_b   1.000
_cell.length_c   1.000
_cell.angle_alpha   90.00
_cell.angle_beta   90.00
_cell.angle_gamma   90.00
#
_symmetry.space_group_name_H-M   'P 1'
#
loop_
_entity.id
_entity.type
_entity.pdbx_description
1 polymer ?
#
loop_
_entity_poly.entity_id
_entity_poly.type
_entity_poly.pdbx_seq_one_letter_code
_entity_poly.pdbx_strand_id
1 'polypeptide(L)' 'GMTHTHFVTPSGLDDDNHYSTASDMAKLACAAMKNETFATLV' A
#
# COMPACT_ATOMS: atom_id res chain seq x y z
N GLY A 1 8.43 7.29 -2.24
CA GLY A 1 8.30 7.13 -0.77
C GLY A 1 8.39 5.68 -0.32
N MET A 2 7.98 4.74 -1.17
CA MET A 2 7.98 3.30 -0.93
C MET A 2 9.05 2.64 -1.80
N THR A 3 10.31 2.65 -1.34
CA THR A 3 11.46 2.24 -2.16
C THR A 3 11.70 0.72 -2.14
N HIS A 4 11.00 -0.01 -1.29
CA HIS A 4 11.08 -1.46 -1.12
C HIS A 4 9.73 -2.13 -1.42
N THR A 5 9.00 -1.60 -2.40
CA THR A 5 7.69 -2.11 -2.82
C THR A 5 7.64 -2.30 -4.34
N HIS A 6 7.09 -3.42 -4.78
CA HIS A 6 6.74 -3.69 -6.17
C HIS A 6 5.37 -4.39 -6.22
N PHE A 7 4.38 -3.76 -6.86
CA PHE A 7 3.03 -4.29 -7.00
C PHE A 7 2.87 -4.93 -8.38
N VAL A 8 2.44 -6.20 -8.41
CA VAL A 8 2.16 -6.92 -9.67
C VAL A 8 0.67 -6.94 -9.99
N THR A 9 -0.16 -7.06 -8.96
CA THR A 9 -1.62 -7.14 -9.08
C THR A 9 -2.28 -6.15 -8.13
N PRO A 10 -3.48 -5.64 -8.44
CA PRO A 10 -4.17 -4.70 -7.54
C PRO A 10 -4.87 -5.40 -6.36
N SER A 11 -5.13 -6.72 -6.46
CA SER A 11 -5.86 -7.48 -5.44
C SER A 11 -4.97 -8.04 -4.34
N GLY A 12 -3.65 -8.14 -4.56
CA GLY A 12 -2.73 -8.79 -3.65
C GLY A 12 -2.72 -10.33 -3.75
N LEU A 13 -3.26 -10.91 -4.83
CA LEU A 13 -3.02 -12.32 -5.13
C LEU A 13 -1.52 -12.56 -5.32
N ASP A 14 -1.04 -13.67 -4.77
CA ASP A 14 0.38 -14.01 -4.68
C ASP A 14 1.06 -14.04 -6.06
N ASP A 15 2.23 -13.41 -6.11
CA ASP A 15 3.20 -13.43 -7.20
C ASP A 15 4.58 -13.18 -6.58
N ASP A 16 5.61 -13.91 -7.03
CA ASP A 16 6.96 -13.82 -6.47
C ASP A 16 7.56 -12.41 -6.54
N ASN A 17 7.12 -11.59 -7.49
CA ASN A 17 7.55 -10.20 -7.63
C ASN A 17 6.63 -9.22 -6.90
N HIS A 18 5.56 -9.67 -6.23
CA HIS A 18 4.67 -8.81 -5.46
C HIS A 18 5.15 -8.72 -4.01
N TYR A 19 5.82 -7.63 -3.65
CA TYR A 19 6.39 -7.45 -2.31
C TYR A 19 6.29 -6.02 -1.81
N SER A 20 6.38 -5.87 -0.50
CA SER A 20 6.47 -4.58 0.20
C SER A 20 7.19 -4.77 1.55
N THR A 21 7.36 -3.68 2.30
CA THR A 21 7.82 -3.72 3.69
C THR A 21 6.80 -3.06 4.61
N ALA A 22 6.85 -3.38 5.91
CA ALA A 22 5.99 -2.74 6.90
C ALA A 22 6.14 -1.20 6.90
N SER A 23 7.36 -0.69 6.75
CA SER A 23 7.63 0.75 6.68
C SER A 23 6.94 1.41 5.47
N ASP A 24 7.00 0.77 4.31
CA ASP A 24 6.43 1.33 3.09
C ASP A 24 4.90 1.26 3.09
N MET A 25 4.33 0.19 3.63
CA MET A 25 2.87 0.10 3.83
C MET A 25 2.36 1.12 4.85
N ALA A 26 3.11 1.39 5.92
CA ALA A 26 2.75 2.45 6.88
C ALA A 26 2.71 3.83 6.20
N LYS A 27 3.70 4.14 5.35
CA LYS A 27 3.71 5.39 4.57
C LYS A 27 2.51 5.47 3.63
N LEU A 28 2.16 4.36 2.96
CA LEU A 28 0.98 4.28 2.09
C LEU A 28 -0.30 4.57 2.89
N ALA A 29 -0.48 3.91 4.03
CA ALA A 29 -1.64 4.13 4.90
C ALA A 29 -1.72 5.57 5.40
N CYS A 30 -0.61 6.15 5.88
CA CYS A 30 -0.56 7.56 6.28
C CYS A 30 -0.91 8.51 5.13
N ALA A 31 -0.53 8.19 3.89
CA ALA A 31 -0.91 8.99 2.73
C ALA A 31 -2.39 8.83 2.39
N ALA A 32 -2.93 7.62 2.44
CA ALA A 32 -4.33 7.31 2.15
C ALA A 32 -5.29 7.97 3.16
N MET A 33 -4.95 7.95 4.46
CA MET A 33 -5.74 8.58 5.52
C MET A 33 -5.86 10.11 5.40
N LYS A 34 -5.07 10.77 4.56
CA LYS A 34 -5.24 12.20 4.25
C LYS A 34 -6.43 12.48 3.32
N ASN A 35 -6.96 11.45 2.67
CA ASN A 35 -8.17 11.54 1.87
C ASN A 35 -9.39 11.25 2.75
N GLU A 36 -10.25 12.26 2.97
CA GLU A 36 -11.42 12.14 3.84
C GLU A 36 -12.41 11.08 3.36
N THR A 37 -12.60 10.92 2.05
CA THR A 37 -13.44 9.86 1.49
C THR A 37 -12.89 8.48 1.83
N PHE A 38 -11.59 8.27 1.66
CA PHE A 38 -10.94 7.01 2.02
C PHE A 38 -11.07 6.74 3.52
N ALA A 39 -10.73 7.74 4.35
CA ALA A 39 -10.79 7.63 5.81
C ALA A 39 -12.21 7.36 6.35
N THR A 40 -13.25 7.74 5.61
CA THR A 40 -14.66 7.47 5.98
C THR A 40 -15.09 6.04 5.59
N LEU A 41 -14.42 5.40 4.62
CA LEU A 41 -14.79 4.07 4.13
C LEU A 41 -14.14 2.93 4.93
N VAL A 42 -13.03 3.19 5.61
CA VAL A 42 -12.23 2.19 6.34
C VAL A 42 -12.51 2.16 7.83
#